data_AF-A0AAV3U7A9-F1
#
_entry.id   AF-A0AAV3U7A9-F1
#
_cell.length_a   1.000
_cell.length_b   1.000
_cell.length_c   1.000
_cell.angle_alpha   90.00
_cell.angle_beta   90.00
_cell.angle_gamma   90.00
#
_symmetry.space_group_name_H-M   'P 1'
#
loop_
_entity.id
_entity.type
_entity.pdbx_description
1 polymer ?
#
loop_
_entity_poly.entity_id
_entity_poly.type
_entity_poly.pdbx_seq_one_letter_code
_entity_poly.pdbx_strand_id
1 'polypeptide(L)'
;MPQELNKQAIFEHLDSWSGFDKSISEAGEAYKVILSCGNRSVVITTPFEVGEFFVDFTVDDKVIYSDWYEIMDDPLPEFMAYTWQVAENFLSNSTRVISKGWWVFKTHELQFQSNGIWSNVFTTKT
;
A
#
# COMPACT_ATOMS: atom_id res chain seq x y z
N MET A 1 23.57 -0.48 -11.85
CA MET A 1 22.93 -1.66 -12.45
C MET A 1 21.52 -1.65 -11.90
N PRO A 2 20.45 -1.72 -12.72
CA PRO A 2 19.11 -1.86 -12.16
C PRO A 2 19.10 -3.11 -11.28
N GLN A 3 18.62 -3.00 -10.04
CA GLN A 3 18.41 -4.19 -9.22
C GLN A 3 17.37 -5.03 -9.95
N GLU A 4 17.75 -6.24 -10.38
CA GLU A 4 16.77 -7.21 -10.84
C GLU A 4 15.89 -7.55 -9.64
N LEU A 5 14.64 -7.08 -9.66
CA LEU A 5 13.63 -7.49 -8.72
C LEU A 5 13.48 -9.01 -8.83
N ASN A 6 13.87 -9.70 -7.77
CA ASN A 6 13.79 -11.15 -7.70
C ASN A 6 12.50 -11.53 -7.01
N LYS A 7 11.64 -12.29 -7.70
CA LYS A 7 10.41 -12.88 -7.16
C LYS A 7 10.62 -13.46 -5.75
N GLN A 8 11.69 -14.24 -5.54
CA GLN A 8 11.99 -14.85 -4.25
C GLN A 8 12.24 -13.81 -3.14
N ALA A 9 12.95 -12.73 -3.46
CA ALA A 9 13.24 -11.67 -2.50
C ALA A 9 11.98 -10.87 -2.14
N ILE A 10 11.10 -10.60 -3.12
CA ILE A 10 9.79 -9.98 -2.86
C ILE A 10 8.98 -10.87 -1.89
N PHE A 11 8.92 -12.17 -2.15
CA PHE A 11 8.20 -13.10 -1.29
C PHE A 11 8.74 -13.10 0.15
N GLU A 12 10.06 -13.13 0.33
CA GLU A 12 10.67 -13.08 1.67
C GLU A 12 10.28 -11.83 2.45
N HIS A 13 10.24 -10.66 1.79
CA HIS A 13 9.75 -9.44 2.39
C HIS A 13 8.26 -9.53 2.75
N LEU A 14 7.42 -9.98 1.83
CA LEU A 14 5.98 -10.15 2.08
C LEU A 14 5.71 -11.14 3.23
N ASP A 15 6.45 -12.24 3.28
CA ASP A 15 6.32 -13.27 4.32
C ASP A 15 6.79 -12.79 5.69
N SER A 16 7.78 -11.88 5.73
CA SER A 16 8.27 -11.28 6.97
C SER A 16 7.29 -10.29 7.64
N TRP A 17 6.35 -9.71 6.89
CA TRP A 17 5.38 -8.75 7.43
C TRP A 17 4.49 -9.37 8.50
N SER A 18 4.26 -8.65 9.60
CA SER A 18 3.49 -9.15 10.75
C SER A 18 2.72 -8.03 11.45
N GLY A 19 1.69 -8.36 12.22
CA GLY A 19 0.84 -7.39 12.92
C GLY A 19 -0.59 -7.27 12.38
N PHE A 20 -0.86 -7.86 11.21
CA PHE A 20 -2.19 -7.97 10.61
C PHE A 20 -2.46 -9.40 10.13
N ASP A 21 -3.73 -9.76 9.96
CA ASP A 21 -4.09 -10.99 9.27
C ASP A 21 -3.61 -10.89 7.82
N LYS A 22 -2.87 -11.89 7.36
CA LYS A 22 -2.17 -11.86 6.08
C LYS A 22 -2.47 -13.09 5.23
N SER A 23 -2.72 -12.87 3.95
CA SER A 23 -2.70 -13.92 2.93
C SER A 23 -1.85 -13.48 1.74
N ILE A 24 -1.04 -14.38 1.21
CA ILE A 24 -0.18 -14.13 0.05
C ILE A 24 -0.55 -15.17 -1.01
N SER A 25 -0.68 -14.71 -2.25
CA SER A 25 -0.98 -15.56 -3.40
C SER A 25 -0.27 -15.04 -4.64
N GLU A 26 -0.03 -15.91 -5.61
CA GLU A 26 0.43 -15.51 -6.93
C GLU A 26 -0.75 -15.14 -7.82
N ALA A 27 -0.59 -14.08 -8.59
CA ALA A 27 -1.59 -13.58 -9.54
C ALA A 27 -0.91 -13.28 -10.88
N GLY A 28 -0.58 -14.33 -11.63
CA GLY A 28 0.21 -14.20 -12.86
C GLY A 28 1.65 -13.80 -12.55
N GLU A 29 2.11 -12.69 -13.13
CA GLU A 29 3.47 -12.14 -12.97
C GLU A 29 3.60 -11.18 -11.78
N ALA A 30 2.77 -11.37 -10.75
CA ALA A 30 2.73 -10.55 -9.56
C ALA A 30 2.41 -11.36 -8.31
N TYR A 31 2.86 -10.86 -7.15
CA TYR A 31 2.31 -11.27 -5.87
C TYR A 31 1.10 -10.41 -5.53
N LYS A 32 0.06 -11.05 -5.01
CA LYS A 32 -1.06 -10.41 -4.35
C LYS A 32 -1.00 -10.73 -2.87
N VAL A 33 -0.86 -9.70 -2.04
CA VAL A 33 -0.96 -9.81 -0.58
C VAL A 33 -2.19 -9.06 -0.09
N ILE A 34 -2.93 -9.68 0.82
CA ILE A 34 -4.06 -9.07 1.51
C ILE A 34 -3.70 -8.96 2.98
N LEU A 35 -3.70 -7.74 3.51
CA LEU A 35 -3.52 -7.43 4.93
C LEU A 35 -4.85 -6.95 5.50
N SER A 36 -5.29 -7.51 6.62
CA SER A 36 -6.61 -7.21 7.20
C SER A 36 -6.56 -6.93 8.70
N CYS A 37 -7.44 -6.03 9.15
CA CYS A 37 -7.65 -5.69 10.56
C CYS A 37 -9.13 -5.32 10.77
N GLY A 38 -9.89 -6.20 11.42
CA GLY A 38 -11.32 -6.01 11.61
C GLY A 38 -12.08 -5.97 10.27
N ASN A 39 -12.86 -4.91 10.04
CA ASN A 39 -13.62 -4.72 8.80
C ASN A 39 -12.82 -4.00 7.69
N ARG A 40 -11.51 -3.88 7.85
CA ARG A 40 -10.64 -3.14 6.95
C ARG A 40 -9.60 -4.06 6.35
N SER A 41 -9.29 -3.86 5.07
CA SER A 41 -8.23 -4.59 4.39
C SER A 41 -7.52 -3.72 3.37
N VAL A 42 -6.27 -4.07 3.08
CA VAL A 42 -5.46 -3.53 2.00
C VAL A 42 -5.07 -4.69 1.10
N VAL A 43 -5.38 -4.57 -0.18
CA VAL A 43 -4.94 -5.52 -1.20
C VAL A 43 -3.79 -4.87 -1.94
N ILE A 44 -2.60 -5.46 -1.86
CA ILE A 44 -1.40 -4.97 -2.53
C ILE A 44 -1.06 -5.96 -3.64
N THR A 45 -0.85 -5.47 -4.85
CA THR A 45 -0.36 -6.25 -5.98
C THR A 45 1.00 -5.71 -6.40
N THR A 46 2.02 -6.57 -6.38
CA THR A 46 3.41 -6.21 -6.67
C THR A 46 3.92 -7.07 -7.84
N PRO A 47 4.03 -6.51 -9.06
CA PRO A 47 4.64 -7.19 -10.19
C PRO A 47 6.10 -7.59 -9.91
N PHE A 48 6.56 -8.71 -10.46
CA PHE A 48 7.89 -9.23 -10.16
C PHE A 48 9.05 -8.41 -10.73
N GLU A 49 8.83 -7.70 -11.83
CA GLU A 49 9.88 -7.05 -12.61
C GLU A 49 9.73 -5.53 -12.69
N VAL A 50 8.71 -4.99 -12.03
CA VAL A 50 8.40 -3.56 -12.05
C VAL A 50 8.46 -3.03 -10.62
N GLY A 51 9.17 -1.92 -10.43
CA GLY A 51 9.31 -1.23 -9.14
C GLY A 51 8.03 -0.52 -8.71
N GLU A 52 6.87 -1.15 -8.89
CA GLU A 52 5.57 -0.55 -8.61
C GLU A 52 4.70 -1.46 -7.75
N PHE A 53 3.76 -0.87 -7.03
CA PHE A 53 2.66 -1.62 -6.44
C PHE A 53 1.32 -0.94 -6.70
N PHE A 54 0.28 -1.76 -6.79
CA PHE A 54 -1.10 -1.33 -6.83
C PHE A 54 -1.75 -1.63 -5.49
N VAL A 55 -2.52 -0.70 -4.97
CA VAL A 55 -3.15 -0.81 -3.65
C VAL A 55 -4.64 -0.50 -3.72
N ASP A 56 -5.45 -1.44 -3.23
CA ASP A 56 -6.88 -1.21 -2.97
C ASP A 56 -7.12 -1.15 -1.46
N PHE A 57 -7.69 -0.05 -0.98
CA PHE A 57 -8.08 0.15 0.41
C PHE A 57 -9.57 -0.14 0.56
N THR A 58 -9.89 -1.08 1.45
CA THR A 58 -11.23 -1.64 1.57
C THR A 58 -11.78 -1.46 2.99
N VAL A 59 -13.06 -1.14 3.09
CA VAL A 59 -13.85 -1.12 4.33
C VAL A 59 -15.17 -1.84 4.07
N ASP A 60 -15.53 -2.80 4.93
CA ASP A 60 -16.73 -3.63 4.77
C ASP A 60 -16.84 -4.28 3.38
N ASP A 61 -15.72 -4.87 2.92
CA ASP A 61 -15.57 -5.52 1.60
C ASP A 61 -15.82 -4.61 0.38
N LYS A 62 -15.81 -3.29 0.58
CA LYS A 62 -15.92 -2.30 -0.50
C LYS A 62 -14.64 -1.49 -0.62
N VAL A 63 -14.12 -1.40 -1.84
CA VAL A 63 -13.00 -0.52 -2.17
C VAL A 63 -13.45 0.93 -2.01
N ILE A 64 -12.76 1.67 -1.14
CA ILE A 64 -13.03 3.10 -0.88
C ILE A 64 -12.01 4.01 -1.55
N TYR A 65 -10.83 3.48 -1.89
CA TYR A 65 -9.76 4.19 -2.56
C TYR A 65 -8.83 3.17 -3.21
N SER A 66 -8.34 3.50 -4.41
CA SER A 66 -7.33 2.72 -5.12
C SER A 66 -6.27 3.66 -5.64
N ASP A 67 -5.02 3.24 -5.58
CA ASP A 67 -3.91 3.98 -6.17
C ASP A 67 -2.80 3.03 -6.60
N TRP A 68 -1.80 3.61 -7.24
CA TRP A 68 -0.55 2.93 -7.56
C TRP A 68 0.62 3.82 -7.15
N TYR A 69 1.76 3.19 -6.91
CA TYR A 69 3.00 3.90 -6.63
C TYR A 69 4.14 3.20 -7.35
N GLU A 70 4.93 3.97 -8.07
CA GLU A 70 6.13 3.53 -8.76
C GLU A 70 7.35 4.17 -8.11
N ILE A 71 8.29 3.31 -7.74
CA ILE A 71 9.62 3.68 -7.29
C ILE A 71 10.57 3.54 -8.47
N MET A 72 11.28 4.63 -8.75
CA MET A 72 12.22 4.69 -9.86
C MET A 72 13.57 4.04 -9.50
N ASP A 73 14.15 4.38 -8.35
CA ASP A 73 15.54 4.04 -8.02
C ASP A 73 15.76 3.45 -6.61
N ASP A 74 14.73 3.35 -5.76
CA ASP A 74 14.94 2.89 -4.38
C ASP A 74 15.20 1.37 -4.32
N PRO A 75 16.10 0.91 -3.44
CA PRO A 75 16.35 -0.52 -3.24
C PRO A 75 15.11 -1.29 -2.80
N LEU A 76 15.01 -2.57 -3.16
CA LEU A 76 13.89 -3.45 -2.78
C LEU A 76 13.51 -3.38 -1.28
N PRO A 77 14.44 -3.40 -0.31
CA PRO A 77 14.07 -3.29 1.11
C PRO A 77 13.34 -1.98 1.46
N GLU A 78 13.74 -0.87 0.86
CA GLU A 78 13.12 0.45 1.09
C GLU A 78 11.72 0.51 0.45
N PHE A 79 11.60 -0.02 -0.77
CA PHE A 79 10.31 -0.20 -1.45
C PHE A 79 9.32 -1.03 -0.63
N MET A 80 9.77 -2.18 -0.12
CA MET A 80 8.90 -3.06 0.69
C MET A 80 8.58 -2.43 2.06
N ALA A 81 9.53 -1.73 2.68
CA ALA A 81 9.27 -1.00 3.93
C ALA A 81 8.25 0.12 3.74
N TYR A 82 8.34 0.87 2.64
CA TYR A 82 7.38 1.90 2.29
C TYR A 82 5.99 1.30 2.04
N THR A 83 5.91 0.23 1.25
CA THR A 83 4.64 -0.48 0.97
C THR A 83 3.96 -0.95 2.25
N TRP A 84 4.74 -1.52 3.19
CA TRP A 84 4.25 -1.88 4.52
C TRP A 84 3.72 -0.68 5.30
N GLN A 85 4.47 0.43 5.31
CA GLN A 85 4.08 1.65 6.02
C GLN A 85 2.77 2.24 5.47
N VAL A 86 2.56 2.21 4.16
CA VAL A 86 1.29 2.63 3.52
C VAL A 86 0.13 1.78 4.04
N ALA A 87 0.30 0.46 4.10
CA ALA A 87 -0.72 -0.43 4.65
C ALA A 87 -0.98 -0.17 6.14
N GLU A 88 0.07 0.03 6.93
CA GLU A 88 -0.02 0.33 8.37
C GLU A 88 -0.72 1.68 8.63
N ASN A 89 -0.38 2.72 7.86
CA ASN A 89 -1.01 4.03 7.94
C ASN A 89 -2.53 3.92 7.78
N PHE A 90 -2.98 3.08 6.85
CA PHE A 90 -4.39 2.76 6.73
C PHE A 90 -4.86 1.92 7.92
N LEU A 91 -4.43 0.67 8.05
CA LEU A 91 -5.03 -0.34 8.92
C LEU A 91 -5.04 0.04 10.41
N SER A 92 -4.03 0.76 10.88
CA SER A 92 -3.86 1.09 12.31
C SER A 92 -4.50 2.41 12.75
N ASN A 93 -5.01 3.23 11.83
CA ASN A 93 -5.45 4.59 12.15
C ASN A 93 -6.85 4.89 11.60
N SER A 94 -7.51 5.89 12.18
CA SER A 94 -8.71 6.48 11.57
C SER A 94 -8.35 7.05 10.20
N THR A 95 -9.19 6.78 9.19
CA THR A 95 -8.97 7.25 7.83
C THR A 95 -10.18 7.96 7.25
N ARG A 96 -9.94 8.76 6.21
CA ARG A 96 -10.98 9.43 5.43
C ARG A 96 -10.52 9.64 4.00
N VAL A 97 -11.46 9.64 3.07
CA VAL A 97 -11.23 10.11 1.70
C VAL A 97 -11.75 11.53 1.61
N ILE A 98 -10.89 12.46 1.18
CA ILE A 98 -11.29 13.85 0.93
C ILE A 98 -11.16 14.17 -0.56
N SER A 99 -11.96 15.12 -1.03
CA SER A 99 -11.81 15.69 -2.36
C SER A 99 -11.08 17.03 -2.26
N LYS A 100 -10.04 17.22 -3.07
CA LYS A 100 -9.27 18.47 -3.19
C LYS A 100 -9.44 19.04 -4.60
N GLY A 101 -9.23 20.35 -4.73
CA GLY A 101 -9.24 21.03 -6.04
C GLY A 101 -10.57 21.67 -6.43
N TRP A 102 -10.56 22.36 -7.57
CA TRP A 102 -11.73 23.00 -8.16
C TRP A 102 -12.65 21.96 -8.79
N TRP A 103 -13.92 22.28 -8.97
CA TRP A 103 -14.96 21.35 -9.47
C TRP A 103 -14.59 20.56 -10.74
N VAL A 104 -13.79 21.14 -11.65
CA VAL A 104 -13.27 20.48 -12.87
C VAL A 104 -11.97 19.69 -12.68
N PHE A 105 -11.24 19.92 -11.59
CA PHE A 105 -9.94 19.30 -11.26
C PHE A 105 -9.97 18.63 -9.89
N LYS A 106 -11.11 18.00 -9.54
CA LYS A 106 -11.24 17.32 -8.26
C LYS A 106 -10.34 16.10 -8.23
N THR A 107 -9.40 16.06 -7.30
CA THR A 107 -8.64 14.88 -6.94
C THR A 107 -9.16 14.32 -5.63
N HIS A 108 -8.97 13.02 -5.42
CA HIS A 108 -9.26 12.37 -4.14
C HIS A 108 -7.96 12.08 -3.42
N GLU A 109 -8.00 12.12 -2.10
CA GLU A 109 -6.86 11.79 -1.26
C GLU A 109 -7.33 10.95 -0.09
N LEU A 110 -6.71 9.79 0.09
CA LEU A 110 -6.86 8.99 1.30
C LEU A 110 -5.92 9.52 2.38
N GLN A 111 -6.51 9.90 3.52
CA GLN A 111 -5.79 10.41 4.67
C GLN A 111 -5.93 9.49 5.88
N PHE A 112 -4.90 9.48 6.73
CA PHE A 112 -4.94 8.88 8.05
C PHE A 112 -4.69 9.94 9.13
N GLN A 113 -5.20 9.69 10.33
CA GLN A 113 -4.99 10.57 11.48
C GLN A 113 -3.85 10.04 12.36
N SER A 114 -2.85 10.88 12.62
CA SER A 114 -1.76 10.61 13.58
C SER A 114 -1.50 11.84 14.42
N ASN A 115 -1.45 11.68 15.75
CA ASN A 115 -1.23 12.79 16.70
C ASN A 115 -2.18 13.99 16.49
N GLY A 116 -3.43 13.72 16.08
CA GLY A 116 -4.43 14.76 15.78
C GLY A 116 -4.30 15.43 14.41
N ILE A 117 -3.26 15.12 13.62
CA ILE A 117 -3.01 15.66 12.29
C ILE A 117 -3.47 14.66 11.23
N TRP A 118 -4.09 15.16 10.16
CA TRP A 118 -4.45 14.37 8.99
C TRP A 118 -3.35 14.46 7.93
N SER A 119 -2.80 13.32 7.55
CA SER A 119 -1.76 13.19 6.54
C SER A 119 -2.19 12.22 5.45
N ASN A 120 -1.66 12.37 4.24
CA ASN A 120 -1.88 11.43 3.15
C ASN A 120 -1.30 10.05 3.54
N VAL A 121 -2.04 8.96 3.27
CA VAL A 121 -1.62 7.58 3.58
C VAL A 121 -0.28 7.20 2.92
N PHE A 122 0.05 7.81 1.78
CA PHE A 122 1.31 7.65 1.06
C PHE A 122 2.46 8.53 1.61
N THR A 123 2.22 9.39 2.60
CA THR A 123 3.28 10.18 3.23
C THR A 123 4.01 9.34 4.29
N THR A 124 5.34 9.36 4.25
CA THR A 124 6.17 8.66 5.23
C THR A 124 5.98 9.24 6.64
N LYS A 125 5.96 8.38 7.67
CA LYS A 125 6.04 8.84 9.06
C LYS A 125 7.44 9.42 9.28
N THR A 126 7.53 10.72 9.58
CA THR A 126 8.73 11.37 10.11
C THR A 126 8.96 11.01 11.57
#